data_AF-A0AAI8HLW3-F1
#
_entry.id   AF-A0AAI8HLW3-F1
#
_cell.length_a   1.000
_cell.length_b   1.000
_cell.length_c   1.000
_cell.angle_alpha   90.00
_cell.angle_beta   90.00
_cell.angle_gamma   90.00
#
_symmetry.space_group_name_H-M   'P 1'
#
loop_
_entity.id
_entity.type
_entity.pdbx_description
1 polymer ?
#
loop_
_entity_poly.entity_id
_entity_poly.type
_entity_poly.pdbx_seq_one_letter_code
_entity_poly.pdbx_strand_id
1 'polypeptide(L)'
;MSTDIIVAIINGLVTILVGIITARVAYLGSMRGAKLQIEKANADAERVKKEEEELAKKFIKSFLYMEITENIKKISPQQIRSIRERAEDKLSVSTYLEIKPKLSFDTYNEVRHTLNKINDVLFVAEVLRIYKCFKILKDNGKLNDKSVVAAGEIYDALQHWIKKLHIEEHLE
;
A
#
# COMPACT_ATOMS: atom_id res chain seq x y z
N MET A 1 3.46 65.80 52.17
CA MET A 1 3.03 65.11 50.93
C MET A 1 1.69 64.47 51.26
N SER A 2 0.60 64.78 50.55
CA SER A 2 -0.74 64.31 50.93
C SER A 2 -0.89 62.81 50.70
N THR A 3 -1.54 62.13 51.65
CA THR A 3 -1.77 60.68 51.65
C THR A 3 -2.41 60.19 50.34
N ASP A 4 -3.23 61.03 49.72
CA ASP A 4 -3.92 60.75 48.45
C ASP A 4 -2.96 60.59 47.25
N ILE A 5 -1.85 61.35 47.23
CA ILE A 5 -0.84 61.24 46.17
C ILE A 5 -0.08 59.91 46.30
N ILE A 6 0.20 59.48 47.53
CA ILE A 6 0.89 58.21 47.81
C ILE A 6 -0.03 57.03 47.44
N VAL A 7 -1.32 57.10 47.79
CA VAL A 7 -2.31 56.07 47.43
C VAL A 7 -2.52 55.99 45.92
N ALA A 8 -2.56 57.12 45.21
CA ALA A 8 -2.69 57.15 43.75
C ALA A 8 -1.47 56.52 43.04
N ILE A 9 -0.25 56.78 43.52
CA ILE A 9 0.98 56.18 42.98
C ILE A 9 1.01 54.66 43.21
N ILE A 10 0.61 54.19 44.40
CA ILE A 10 0.54 52.76 44.73
C ILE A 10 -0.51 52.06 43.85
N ASN A 11 -1.70 52.63 43.70
CA ASN A 11 -2.74 52.08 42.83
C ASN A 11 -2.29 52.02 41.37
N GLY A 12 -1.62 53.06 40.86
CA GLY A 12 -1.05 53.06 39.51
C GLY A 12 0.01 51.97 39.30
N LEU A 13 0.91 51.76 40.28
CA LEU A 13 1.92 50.71 40.24
C LEU A 13 1.32 49.30 40.26
N VAL A 14 0.28 49.07 41.08
CA VAL A 14 -0.42 47.78 41.16
C VAL A 14 -1.13 47.47 39.84
N THR A 15 -1.81 48.45 39.22
CA THR A 15 -2.47 48.25 37.92
C THR A 15 -1.47 47.91 36.81
N ILE A 16 -0.30 48.56 36.79
CA ILE A 16 0.77 48.24 35.83
C ILE A 16 1.30 46.82 36.05
N LEU A 17 1.57 46.44 37.30
CA LEU A 17 2.05 45.09 37.65
C LEU A 17 1.03 44.00 37.29
N VAL A 18 -0.24 44.20 37.62
CA VAL A 18 -1.32 43.27 37.27
C VAL A 18 -1.48 43.19 35.75
N GLY A 19 -1.38 44.31 35.03
CA GLY A 19 -1.41 44.35 33.56
C GLY A 19 -0.29 43.51 32.92
N ILE A 20 0.94 43.60 33.44
CA ILE A 20 2.10 42.84 32.95
C ILE A 20 1.94 41.34 33.21
N ILE A 21 1.47 40.95 34.40
CA ILE A 21 1.25 39.54 34.75
C ILE A 21 0.12 38.95 33.90
N THR A 22 -0.99 39.67 33.75
CA THR A 22 -2.15 39.25 32.95
C THR A 22 -1.77 39.09 31.47
N ALA A 23 -0.97 40.02 30.93
CA ALA A 23 -0.45 39.93 29.56
C ALA A 23 0.46 38.70 29.37
N ARG A 24 1.34 38.39 30.34
CA ARG A 24 2.18 37.18 30.26
C ARG A 24 1.39 35.88 30.35
N VAL A 25 0.38 35.81 31.22
CA VAL A 25 -0.48 34.61 31.36
C VAL A 25 -1.32 34.41 30.09
N ALA A 26 -1.88 35.48 29.53
CA ALA A 26 -2.61 35.43 28.26
C ALA A 26 -1.71 35.00 27.09
N TYR A 27 -0.46 35.45 27.05
CA TYR A 27 0.52 35.08 26.03
C TYR A 27 0.92 33.59 26.13
N LEU A 28 1.17 33.08 27.34
CA LEU A 28 1.48 31.66 27.56
C LEU A 28 0.28 30.75 27.30
N GLY A 29 -0.93 31.19 27.66
CA GLY A 29 -2.18 30.46 27.42
C GLY A 29 -2.52 30.36 25.93
N SER A 30 -2.40 31.47 25.19
CA SER A 30 -2.65 31.50 23.74
C SER A 30 -1.64 30.66 22.96
N MET A 31 -0.36 30.68 23.32
CA MET A 31 0.65 29.83 22.69
C MET A 31 0.40 28.33 22.93
N ARG A 32 0.02 27.92 24.15
CA ARG A 32 -0.35 26.53 24.44
C ARG A 32 -1.61 26.10 23.69
N GLY A 33 -2.62 26.97 23.62
CA GLY A 33 -3.85 26.72 22.87
C GLY A 33 -3.59 26.56 21.36
N ALA A 34 -2.75 27.42 20.77
CA ALA A 34 -2.36 27.33 19.37
C ALA A 34 -1.56 26.04 19.09
N LYS A 35 -0.63 25.66 19.98
CA LYS A 35 0.13 24.41 19.85
C LYS A 35 -0.77 23.18 19.89
N LEU A 36 -1.74 23.14 20.81
CA LEU A 36 -2.73 22.05 20.88
C LEU A 36 -3.62 21.97 19.64
N GLN A 37 -4.01 23.12 19.06
CA GLN A 37 -4.77 23.16 17.82
C GLN A 37 -3.95 22.67 16.62
N ILE A 38 -2.66 23.02 16.54
CA ILE A 38 -1.75 22.53 15.51
C ILE A 38 -1.51 21.02 15.66
N GLU A 39 -1.27 20.53 16.88
CA GLU A 39 -1.11 19.11 17.16
C GLU A 39 -2.37 18.31 16.79
N LYS A 40 -3.55 18.83 17.12
CA LYS A 40 -4.83 18.22 16.75
C LYS A 40 -5.06 18.24 15.23
N ALA A 41 -4.79 19.37 14.57
CA ALA A 41 -4.93 19.50 13.12
C ALA A 41 -3.96 18.55 12.37
N ASN A 42 -2.73 18.39 12.87
CA ASN A 42 -1.77 17.44 12.32
C ASN A 42 -2.25 15.99 12.53
N ALA A 43 -2.78 15.65 13.71
CA ALA A 43 -3.30 14.31 13.98
C ALA A 43 -4.54 13.99 13.13
N ASP A 44 -5.46 14.95 12.96
CA ASP A 44 -6.64 14.79 12.10
C ASP A 44 -6.24 14.68 10.63
N ALA A 45 -5.29 15.48 10.15
CA ALA A 45 -4.74 15.37 8.79
C ALA A 45 -4.05 14.03 8.54
N GLU A 46 -3.32 13.51 9.53
CA GLU A 46 -2.69 12.20 9.45
C GLU A 46 -3.72 11.06 9.44
N ARG A 47 -4.82 11.21 10.19
CA ARG A 47 -5.94 10.25 10.17
C ARG A 47 -6.65 10.23 8.82
N VAL A 48 -7.00 11.40 8.28
CA VAL A 48 -7.62 11.53 6.96
C VAL A 48 -6.72 10.92 5.89
N LYS A 49 -5.41 11.21 5.92
CA LYS A 49 -4.45 10.63 4.98
C LYS A 49 -4.40 9.11 5.06
N LYS A 50 -4.46 8.52 6.27
CA LYS A 50 -4.51 7.06 6.45
C LYS A 50 -5.82 6.46 5.92
N GLU A 51 -6.94 7.12 6.14
CA GLU A 51 -8.25 6.69 5.62
C GLU A 51 -8.31 6.73 4.08
N GLU A 52 -7.78 7.80 3.47
CA GLU A 52 -7.65 7.93 2.02
C GLU A 52 -6.72 6.87 1.43
N GLU A 53 -5.58 6.60 2.09
CA GLU A 53 -4.64 5.56 1.68
C GLU A 53 -5.27 4.16 1.74
N GLU A 54 -5.99 3.85 2.83
CA GLU A 54 -6.71 2.58 2.98
C GLU A 54 -7.84 2.42 1.95
N LEU A 55 -8.54 3.50 1.63
CA LEU A 55 -9.57 3.49 0.59
C LEU A 55 -8.95 3.28 -0.80
N ALA A 56 -7.90 4.01 -1.14
CA ALA A 56 -7.17 3.85 -2.40
C ALA A 56 -6.62 2.43 -2.54
N LYS A 57 -6.05 1.88 -1.45
CA LYS A 57 -5.58 0.50 -1.39
C LYS A 57 -6.70 -0.51 -1.65
N LYS A 58 -7.89 -0.32 -1.08
CA LYS A 58 -9.05 -1.20 -1.32
C LYS A 58 -9.47 -1.18 -2.80
N PHE A 59 -9.54 -0.01 -3.43
CA PHE A 59 -9.88 0.11 -4.85
C PHE A 59 -8.80 -0.53 -5.75
N ILE A 60 -7.54 -0.20 -5.51
CA ILE A 60 -6.42 -0.78 -6.27
C ILE A 60 -6.41 -2.30 -6.14
N LYS A 61 -6.62 -2.81 -4.93
CA LYS A 61 -6.74 -4.24 -4.65
C LYS A 61 -7.88 -4.88 -5.43
N SER A 62 -9.09 -4.29 -5.45
CA SER A 62 -10.21 -4.88 -6.20
C SER A 62 -9.96 -4.96 -7.70
N PHE A 63 -9.41 -3.91 -8.31
CA PHE A 63 -9.12 -3.90 -9.75
C PHE A 63 -8.00 -4.88 -10.10
N LEU A 64 -6.89 -4.87 -9.34
CA LEU A 64 -5.79 -5.79 -9.57
C LEU A 64 -6.21 -7.25 -9.37
N TYR A 65 -7.07 -7.55 -8.39
CA TYR A 65 -7.54 -8.91 -8.14
C TYR A 65 -8.38 -9.42 -9.29
N MET A 66 -9.19 -8.55 -9.91
CA MET A 66 -9.97 -8.89 -11.10
C MET A 66 -9.04 -9.25 -12.27
N GLU A 67 -8.08 -8.39 -12.61
CA GLU A 67 -7.11 -8.66 -13.69
C GLU A 67 -6.26 -9.91 -13.42
N ILE A 68 -5.82 -10.12 -12.17
CA ILE A 68 -5.10 -11.34 -11.77
C ILE A 68 -5.98 -12.58 -11.95
N THR A 69 -7.24 -12.52 -11.51
CA THR A 69 -8.18 -13.64 -11.66
C THR A 69 -8.39 -13.99 -13.12
N GLU A 70 -8.67 -12.99 -13.96
CA GLU A 70 -8.86 -13.18 -15.40
C GLU A 70 -7.61 -13.74 -16.08
N ASN A 71 -6.43 -13.26 -15.69
CA ASN A 71 -5.17 -13.78 -16.20
C ASN A 71 -4.92 -15.22 -15.79
N ILE A 72 -5.21 -15.59 -14.53
CA ILE A 72 -5.09 -16.98 -14.08
C ILE A 72 -6.03 -17.89 -14.86
N LYS A 73 -7.31 -17.50 -15.03
CA LYS A 73 -8.30 -18.27 -15.81
C LYS A 73 -7.90 -18.48 -17.28
N LYS A 74 -7.06 -17.62 -17.84
CA LYS A 74 -6.53 -17.77 -19.20
C LYS A 74 -5.38 -18.77 -19.28
N ILE A 75 -4.83 -19.20 -18.15
CA ILE A 75 -3.81 -20.24 -18.05
C ILE A 75 -4.55 -21.56 -17.84
N SER A 76 -4.40 -22.52 -18.76
CA SER A 76 -5.13 -23.78 -18.63
C SER A 76 -4.60 -24.62 -17.45
N PRO A 77 -5.42 -25.51 -16.86
CA PRO A 77 -4.96 -26.44 -15.82
C PRO A 77 -3.75 -27.27 -16.28
N GLN A 78 -3.75 -27.69 -17.56
CA GLN A 78 -2.61 -28.41 -18.17
C GLN A 78 -1.32 -27.57 -18.16
N GLN A 79 -1.42 -26.27 -18.43
CA GLN A 79 -0.26 -25.37 -18.37
C GLN A 79 0.26 -25.26 -16.93
N ILE A 80 -0.61 -25.11 -15.93
CA ILE A 80 -0.20 -25.07 -14.52
C ILE A 80 0.49 -26.39 -14.12
N ARG A 81 -0.06 -27.53 -14.54
CA ARG A 81 0.55 -28.84 -14.31
C ARG A 81 1.94 -28.95 -14.93
N SER A 82 2.14 -28.48 -16.15
CA SER A 82 3.46 -28.55 -16.79
C SER A 82 4.47 -27.57 -16.18
N ILE A 83 4.03 -26.41 -15.66
CA ILE A 83 4.89 -25.54 -14.85
C ILE A 83 5.34 -26.30 -13.59
N ARG A 84 4.43 -27.01 -12.91
CA ARG A 84 4.74 -27.85 -11.76
C ARG A 84 5.71 -28.97 -12.10
N GLU A 85 5.46 -29.72 -13.18
CA GLU A 85 6.34 -30.81 -13.62
C GLU A 85 7.73 -30.30 -13.97
N ARG A 86 7.85 -29.09 -14.53
CA ARG A 86 9.15 -28.45 -14.74
C ARG A 86 9.84 -28.05 -13.43
N ALA A 87 9.07 -27.52 -12.47
CA ALA A 87 9.57 -27.17 -11.14
C ALA A 87 10.04 -28.39 -10.34
N GLU A 88 9.51 -29.57 -10.64
CA GLU A 88 9.91 -30.85 -10.03
C GLU A 88 11.01 -31.57 -10.85
N ASP A 89 11.52 -30.97 -11.92
CA ASP A 89 12.47 -31.56 -12.89
C ASP A 89 11.99 -32.89 -13.52
N LYS A 90 10.67 -33.02 -13.68
CA LYS A 90 9.99 -34.20 -14.24
C LYS A 90 9.40 -33.96 -15.63
N LEU A 91 9.59 -32.77 -16.20
CA LEU A 91 8.98 -32.41 -17.47
C LEU A 91 9.49 -33.33 -18.58
N SER A 92 8.58 -34.09 -19.20
CA SER A 92 8.93 -34.97 -20.30
C SER A 92 9.29 -34.16 -21.56
N VAL A 93 10.34 -34.58 -22.27
CA VAL A 93 10.89 -33.91 -23.47
C VAL A 93 9.84 -33.73 -24.59
N SER A 94 8.77 -34.53 -24.58
CA SER A 94 7.67 -34.46 -25.55
C SER A 94 6.64 -33.35 -25.30
N THR A 95 6.68 -32.68 -24.14
CA THR A 95 5.69 -31.67 -23.77
C THR A 95 6.16 -30.28 -24.21
N TYR A 96 6.19 -30.04 -25.52
CA TYR A 96 6.39 -28.69 -26.07
C TYR A 96 5.10 -27.88 -25.84
N LEU A 97 5.01 -27.21 -24.69
CA LEU A 97 3.91 -26.30 -24.41
C LEU A 97 4.32 -24.89 -24.80
N GLU A 98 3.81 -24.43 -25.94
CA GLU A 98 3.80 -23.01 -26.27
C GLU A 98 2.78 -22.31 -25.37
N ILE A 99 3.25 -21.77 -24.26
CA ILE A 99 2.43 -20.97 -23.35
C ILE A 99 2.34 -19.57 -23.93
N LYS A 100 1.25 -19.27 -24.65
CA LYS A 100 0.93 -17.90 -25.08
C LYS A 100 -0.49 -17.49 -24.65
N PRO A 101 -0.80 -17.50 -23.33
CA PRO A 101 -2.05 -16.95 -22.85
C PRO A 101 -2.12 -15.46 -23.20
N LYS A 102 -3.31 -14.99 -23.61
CA LYS A 102 -3.56 -13.58 -23.89
C LYS A 102 -3.72 -12.78 -22.59
N LEU A 103 -2.61 -12.63 -21.86
CA LEU A 103 -2.58 -11.96 -20.56
C LEU A 103 -2.69 -10.43 -20.72
N SER A 104 -3.53 -9.84 -19.87
CA SER A 104 -3.72 -8.38 -19.75
C SER A 104 -2.79 -7.80 -18.69
N PHE A 105 -2.40 -6.54 -18.87
CA PHE A 105 -1.59 -5.77 -17.92
C PHE A 105 -2.11 -4.33 -17.79
N ASP A 106 -3.29 -4.05 -18.31
CA ASP A 106 -3.79 -2.69 -18.51
C ASP A 106 -4.00 -2.03 -17.15
N THR A 107 -4.72 -2.72 -16.25
CA THR A 107 -4.98 -2.25 -14.89
C THR A 107 -3.68 -2.07 -14.14
N TYR A 108 -2.80 -3.08 -14.17
CA TYR A 108 -1.50 -2.99 -13.51
C TYR A 108 -0.67 -1.80 -14.00
N ASN A 109 -0.63 -1.56 -15.31
CA ASN A 109 0.14 -0.47 -15.88
C ASN A 109 -0.41 0.91 -15.46
N GLU A 110 -1.72 1.04 -15.35
CA GLU A 110 -2.38 2.26 -14.86
C GLU A 110 -2.08 2.50 -13.38
N VAL A 111 -2.19 1.46 -12.54
CA VAL A 111 -2.10 1.64 -11.08
C VAL A 111 -0.68 1.49 -10.51
N ARG A 112 0.31 0.99 -11.26
CA ARG A 112 1.68 0.69 -10.74
C ARG A 112 2.34 1.86 -10.01
N HIS A 113 2.10 3.09 -10.47
CA HIS A 113 2.69 4.29 -9.88
C HIS A 113 2.05 4.61 -8.53
N THR A 114 0.76 4.33 -8.40
CA THR A 114 0.01 4.50 -7.15
C THR A 114 0.28 3.33 -6.20
N LEU A 115 0.43 2.11 -6.73
CA LEU A 115 0.81 0.92 -5.98
C LEU A 115 2.12 1.11 -5.21
N ASN A 116 3.14 1.73 -5.83
CA ASN A 116 4.42 2.03 -5.20
C ASN A 116 4.34 3.07 -4.07
N LYS A 117 3.20 3.77 -3.92
CA LYS A 117 2.97 4.76 -2.85
C LYS A 117 2.21 4.17 -1.66
N ILE A 118 1.71 2.94 -1.78
CA ILE A 118 0.99 2.26 -0.69
C ILE A 118 2.00 1.73 0.32
N ASN A 119 1.79 2.06 1.60
CA ASN A 119 2.62 1.59 2.71
C ASN A 119 2.24 0.16 3.17
N ASP A 120 2.09 -0.76 2.21
CA ASP A 120 1.88 -2.19 2.45
C ASP A 120 2.84 -2.98 1.58
N VAL A 121 4.06 -3.17 2.10
CA VAL A 121 5.17 -3.79 1.38
C VAL A 121 4.83 -5.23 0.98
N LEU A 122 4.10 -5.97 1.83
CA LEU A 122 3.74 -7.36 1.55
C LEU A 122 2.77 -7.43 0.38
N PHE A 123 1.70 -6.63 0.41
CA PHE A 123 0.74 -6.56 -0.69
C PHE A 123 1.41 -6.16 -2.01
N VAL A 124 2.25 -5.12 -2.00
CA VAL A 124 2.96 -4.66 -3.20
C VAL A 124 3.88 -5.75 -3.73
N ALA A 125 4.64 -6.42 -2.86
CA ALA A 125 5.55 -7.50 -3.26
C ALA A 125 4.79 -8.69 -3.88
N GLU A 126 3.65 -9.09 -3.31
CA GLU A 126 2.82 -10.17 -3.84
C GLU A 126 2.27 -9.85 -5.24
N VAL A 127 1.78 -8.62 -5.44
CA VAL A 127 1.31 -8.13 -6.74
C VAL A 127 2.47 -8.12 -7.75
N LEU A 128 3.60 -7.52 -7.40
CA LEU A 128 4.76 -7.47 -8.29
C LEU A 128 5.25 -8.87 -8.68
N ARG A 129 5.24 -9.81 -7.73
CA ARG A 129 5.63 -11.20 -7.96
C ARG A 129 4.75 -11.86 -9.02
N ILE A 130 3.42 -11.77 -8.91
CA ILE A 130 2.53 -12.43 -9.89
C ILE A 130 2.58 -11.77 -11.27
N TYR A 131 2.68 -10.44 -11.36
CA TYR A 131 2.82 -9.76 -12.66
C TYR A 131 4.17 -10.05 -13.35
N LYS A 132 5.24 -10.25 -12.58
CA LYS A 132 6.51 -10.77 -13.14
C LYS A 132 6.32 -12.16 -13.74
N CYS A 133 5.59 -13.04 -13.05
CA CYS A 133 5.28 -14.39 -13.56
C CYS A 133 4.45 -14.32 -14.84
N PHE A 134 3.39 -13.51 -14.88
CA PHE A 134 2.59 -13.28 -16.09
C PHE A 134 3.44 -12.77 -17.25
N LYS A 135 4.36 -11.82 -17.00
CA LYS A 135 5.25 -11.32 -18.03
C LYS A 135 6.16 -12.43 -18.58
N ILE A 136 6.72 -13.26 -17.71
CA ILE A 136 7.55 -14.40 -18.13
C ILE A 136 6.75 -15.37 -19.00
N LEU A 137 5.52 -15.69 -18.59
CA LEU A 137 4.62 -16.58 -19.33
C LEU A 137 4.19 -16.00 -20.68
N LYS A 138 4.01 -14.68 -20.78
CA LYS A 138 3.68 -13.98 -22.03
C LYS A 138 4.87 -13.90 -22.99
N ASP A 139 6.04 -13.50 -22.48
CA ASP A 139 7.21 -13.19 -23.31
C ASP A 139 7.97 -14.46 -23.74
N ASN A 140 7.97 -15.51 -22.91
CA ASN A 140 8.78 -16.70 -23.12
C ASN A 140 7.92 -17.96 -23.05
N GLY A 141 7.08 -18.16 -24.06
CA GLY A 141 6.18 -19.32 -24.14
C GLY A 141 6.85 -20.70 -24.18
N LYS A 142 8.17 -20.81 -23.96
CA LYS A 142 8.90 -22.08 -23.83
C LYS A 142 9.30 -22.30 -22.36
N LEU A 143 8.57 -23.18 -21.69
CA LEU A 143 8.89 -23.63 -20.32
C LEU A 143 10.22 -24.38 -20.24
N ASN A 144 10.61 -25.07 -21.32
CA ASN A 144 11.83 -25.88 -21.39
C ASN A 144 13.10 -25.04 -21.18
N ASP A 145 13.05 -23.76 -21.57
CA ASP A 145 14.19 -22.84 -21.46
C ASP A 145 14.28 -22.21 -20.06
N LYS A 146 13.35 -22.53 -19.15
CA LYS A 146 13.35 -22.04 -17.76
C LYS A 146 14.10 -23.00 -16.86
N SER A 147 14.87 -22.43 -15.93
CA SER A 147 15.45 -23.21 -14.84
C SER A 147 14.35 -23.79 -13.95
N VAL A 148 14.64 -24.91 -13.31
CA VAL A 148 13.75 -25.55 -12.32
C VAL A 148 13.33 -24.56 -11.23
N VAL A 149 14.27 -23.73 -10.76
CA VAL A 149 14.02 -22.67 -9.78
C VAL A 149 13.01 -21.65 -10.29
N ALA A 150 13.18 -21.14 -11.51
CA ALA A 150 12.26 -20.15 -12.08
C ALA A 150 10.85 -20.73 -12.31
N ALA A 151 10.76 -22.00 -12.71
CA ALA A 151 9.47 -22.69 -12.83
C ALA A 151 8.78 -22.86 -11.46
N GLY A 152 9.56 -23.19 -10.42
CA GLY A 152 9.06 -23.25 -9.04
C GLY A 152 8.53 -21.92 -8.55
N GLU A 153 9.26 -20.83 -8.76
CA GLU A 153 8.82 -19.48 -8.37
C GLU A 153 7.49 -19.08 -9.03
N ILE A 154 7.32 -19.43 -10.31
CA ILE A 154 6.09 -19.20 -11.08
C ILE A 154 4.95 -20.06 -10.53
N TYR A 155 5.19 -21.36 -10.33
CA TYR A 155 4.19 -22.28 -9.80
C TYR A 155 3.70 -21.83 -8.42
N ASP A 156 4.61 -21.50 -7.51
CA ASP A 156 4.29 -21.05 -6.16
C ASP A 156 3.50 -19.74 -6.17
N ALA A 157 3.86 -18.81 -7.05
CA ALA A 157 3.12 -17.56 -7.21
C ALA A 157 1.69 -17.81 -7.71
N LEU A 158 1.53 -18.65 -8.75
CA LEU A 158 0.22 -19.01 -9.28
C LEU A 158 -0.63 -19.73 -8.22
N GLN A 159 -0.07 -20.73 -7.54
CA GLN A 159 -0.76 -21.49 -6.50
C GLN A 159 -1.19 -20.63 -5.31
N HIS A 160 -0.32 -19.71 -4.87
CA HIS A 160 -0.69 -18.74 -3.84
C HIS A 160 -1.94 -17.94 -4.25
N TRP A 161 -1.97 -17.40 -5.47
CA TRP A 161 -3.08 -16.59 -5.95
C TRP A 161 -4.34 -17.40 -6.27
N ILE A 162 -4.22 -18.60 -6.81
CA ILE A 162 -5.34 -19.53 -7.03
C ILE A 162 -6.06 -19.80 -5.70
N LYS A 163 -5.30 -20.13 -4.65
CA LYS A 163 -5.85 -20.37 -3.31
C LYS A 163 -6.45 -19.11 -2.70
N LYS A 164 -5.72 -18.00 -2.77
CA LYS A 164 -6.13 -16.70 -2.20
C LYS A 164 -7.42 -16.16 -2.83
N LEU A 165 -7.62 -16.42 -4.12
CA LEU A 165 -8.78 -15.96 -4.89
C LEU A 165 -9.86 -17.02 -5.07
N HIS A 166 -9.67 -18.23 -4.53
CA HIS A 166 -10.60 -19.36 -4.63
C HIS A 166 -11.00 -19.68 -6.09
N ILE A 167 -10.01 -19.80 -6.98
CA ILE A 167 -10.25 -20.10 -8.40
C ILE A 167 -10.41 -21.62 -8.57
N GLU A 168 -11.67 -22.08 -8.52
CA GLU A 168 -12.05 -23.50 -8.47
C GLU A 168 -11.52 -24.33 -9.64
N GLU A 169 -11.40 -23.74 -10.83
CA GLU A 169 -10.94 -24.37 -12.07
C GLU A 169 -9.49 -24.93 -12.01
N HIS A 170 -8.74 -24.63 -10.93
CA HIS A 170 -7.34 -25.01 -10.76
C HIS A 170 -7.02 -25.71 -9.43
N LEU A 171 -8.01 -26.22 -8.70
CA LEU A 171 -7.85 -26.83 -7.36
C LEU A 171 -7.60 -28.37 -7.36
N GLU A 172 -7.24 -28.98 -8.48
CA GLU A 172 -6.96 -30.42 -8.60
C GLU A 172 -5.51 -30.82 -8.30
#